data_AF-A0A2T3JKX5-F1
#
_entry.id   AF-A0A2T3JKX5-F1
#
_cell.length_a   1.000
_cell.length_b   1.000
_cell.length_c   1.000
_cell.angle_alpha   90.00
_cell.angle_beta   90.00
_cell.angle_gamma   90.00
#
_symmetry.space_group_name_H-M   'P 1'
#
loop_
_entity.id
_entity.type
_entity.pdbx_description
1 polymer ?
#
loop_
_entity_poly.entity_id
_entity_poly.type
_entity_poly.pdbx_seq_one_letter_code
_entity_poly.pdbx_strand_id
1 'polypeptide(L)'
;MCGVALLVAGCTYTNDGDVRFLPDKHINNIEYNSIYHYGYNQGCESALATAKVVGHTYAQDMTLKERSIRFNQGWEQGYSACEVGKEKLLYNLTKID
;
A
#
# COMPACT_ATOMS: atom_id res chain seq x y z
N MET A 1 1.90 57.76 11.30
CA MET A 1 2.00 56.37 11.80
C MET A 1 2.36 55.48 10.62
N CYS A 2 3.37 54.64 10.80
CA CYS A 2 3.98 53.77 9.79
C CYS A 2 3.01 52.75 9.20
N GLY A 3 3.27 52.33 7.96
CA GLY A 3 2.62 51.16 7.38
C GLY A 3 3.27 50.70 6.09
N VAL A 4 4.52 50.21 6.15
CA VAL A 4 5.06 49.34 5.09
C VAL A 4 4.39 47.99 5.26
N ALA A 5 3.45 47.64 4.37
CA ALA A 5 2.91 46.30 4.30
C ALA A 5 3.78 45.47 3.35
N LEU A 6 4.68 44.67 3.92
CA LEU A 6 5.33 43.54 3.26
C LEU A 6 4.24 42.52 2.92
N LEU A 7 3.90 42.39 1.63
CA LEU A 7 3.13 41.25 1.17
C LEU A 7 4.06 40.04 1.09
N VAL A 8 4.05 39.23 2.14
CA VAL A 8 4.66 37.90 2.15
C VAL A 8 3.91 37.06 1.12
N ALA A 9 4.61 36.63 0.06
CA ALA A 9 4.11 35.59 -0.84
C ALA A 9 4.05 34.27 -0.07
N GLY A 10 2.85 33.95 0.43
CA GLY A 10 2.55 32.65 1.01
C GLY A 10 1.90 31.77 -0.05
N CYS A 11 2.69 30.92 -0.72
CA CYS A 11 2.15 29.75 -1.39
C CYS A 11 1.63 28.80 -0.30
N THR A 12 0.33 28.75 -0.09
CA THR A 12 -0.28 27.59 0.57
C THR A 12 -1.01 26.80 -0.51
N TYR A 13 -0.36 25.73 -0.96
CA TYR A 13 -1.03 24.65 -1.68
C TYR A 13 -1.75 23.83 -0.61
N THR A 14 -2.96 24.23 -0.26
CA THR A 14 -3.90 23.36 0.45
C THR A 14 -4.54 22.47 -0.60
N ASN A 15 -3.94 21.29 -0.81
CA ASN A 15 -4.68 20.19 -1.42
C ASN A 15 -5.71 19.77 -0.40
N ASP A 16 -6.93 20.29 -0.55
CA ASP A 16 -8.07 19.88 0.24
C ASP A 16 -8.25 18.37 0.09
N GLY A 17 -8.32 17.69 1.24
CA GLY A 17 -9.09 16.48 1.44
C GLY A 17 -8.76 15.32 0.52
N ASP A 18 -7.93 14.41 1.00
CA ASP A 18 -8.44 13.07 1.25
C ASP A 18 -7.56 12.40 2.29
N VAL A 19 -8.17 12.04 3.42
CA VAL A 19 -7.63 10.98 4.28
C VAL A 19 -7.75 9.70 3.46
N ARG A 20 -6.73 9.39 2.65
CA ARG A 20 -6.71 8.16 1.85
C ARG A 20 -6.31 7.02 2.75
N PHE A 21 -7.29 6.23 3.16
CA PHE A 21 -7.08 5.06 4.01
C PHE A 21 -6.27 3.95 3.31
N LEU A 22 -6.07 4.01 1.98
CA LEU A 22 -5.42 2.96 1.20
C LEU A 22 -4.63 3.56 0.00
N PRO A 23 -3.43 3.05 -0.33
CA PRO A 23 -2.60 3.55 -1.44
C PRO A 23 -3.21 3.26 -2.82
N ASP A 24 -3.17 4.26 -3.72
CA ASP A 24 -3.87 4.31 -5.02
C ASP A 24 -3.35 3.37 -6.12
N LYS A 25 -2.35 2.53 -5.85
CA LYS A 25 -1.85 1.57 -6.83
C LYS A 25 -1.68 0.22 -6.17
N HIS A 26 -2.69 -0.61 -6.35
CA HIS A 26 -2.51 -2.04 -6.23
C HIS A 26 -2.29 -2.65 -7.60
N ILE A 27 -1.47 -3.70 -7.61
CA ILE A 27 -1.13 -4.56 -8.74
C ILE A 27 -2.37 -5.42 -9.06
N ASN A 28 -3.55 -4.82 -9.21
CA ASN A 28 -4.80 -5.44 -9.61
C ASN A 28 -5.70 -4.34 -10.18
N ASN A 29 -6.17 -4.51 -11.41
CA ASN A 29 -7.21 -3.67 -12.01
C ASN A 29 -8.61 -4.00 -11.44
N ILE A 30 -8.67 -4.54 -10.22
CA ILE A 30 -9.89 -5.00 -9.57
C ILE A 30 -9.88 -4.44 -8.16
N GLU A 31 -10.84 -3.56 -7.90
CA GLU A 31 -11.16 -3.03 -6.59
C GLU A 31 -11.28 -4.17 -5.57
N TYR A 32 -10.84 -3.91 -4.33
CA TYR A 32 -10.70 -4.80 -3.18
C TYR A 32 -11.84 -5.84 -2.95
N ASN A 33 -11.94 -6.86 -3.80
CA ASN A 33 -13.07 -7.79 -3.77
C ASN A 33 -12.98 -8.86 -2.68
N SER A 34 -11.98 -8.81 -1.77
CA SER A 34 -12.02 -9.53 -0.48
C SER A 34 -10.84 -9.17 0.44
N ILE A 35 -11.03 -9.44 1.73
CA ILE A 35 -10.01 -9.39 2.79
C ILE A 35 -8.71 -10.14 2.41
N TYR A 36 -8.81 -11.18 1.57
CA TYR A 36 -7.66 -11.89 1.03
C TYR A 36 -6.75 -11.00 0.20
N HIS A 37 -7.31 -10.23 -0.75
CA HIS A 37 -6.53 -9.38 -1.63
C HIS A 37 -5.89 -8.24 -0.84
N TYR A 38 -6.61 -7.69 0.15
CA TYR A 38 -6.03 -6.71 1.07
C TYR A 38 -4.82 -7.27 1.82
N GLY A 39 -4.93 -8.51 2.34
CA GLY A 39 -3.79 -9.23 2.90
C GLY A 39 -2.65 -9.38 1.90
N TYR A 40 -2.94 -9.88 0.70
CA TYR A 40 -1.94 -10.11 -0.36
C TYR A 40 -1.11 -8.88 -0.67
N ASN A 41 -1.75 -7.73 -0.88
CA ASN A 41 -1.01 -6.52 -1.23
C ASN A 41 -0.12 -6.05 -0.07
N GLN A 42 -0.61 -6.10 1.17
CA GLN A 42 0.21 -5.80 2.35
C GLN A 42 1.39 -6.76 2.54
N GLY A 43 1.19 -8.04 2.24
CA GLY A 43 2.24 -9.04 2.20
C GLY A 43 3.33 -8.68 1.18
N CYS A 44 2.91 -8.34 -0.04
CA CYS A 44 3.83 -7.95 -1.10
C CYS A 44 4.61 -6.66 -0.76
N GLU A 45 3.93 -5.63 -0.26
CA GLU A 45 4.56 -4.39 0.24
C GLU A 45 5.63 -4.69 1.31
N SER A 46 5.30 -5.59 2.24
CA SER A 46 6.23 -6.01 3.29
C SER A 46 7.45 -6.73 2.75
N ALA A 47 7.29 -7.64 1.78
CA ALA A 47 8.40 -8.33 1.16
C ALA A 47 9.32 -7.37 0.39
N LEU A 48 8.76 -6.41 -0.33
CA LEU A 48 9.52 -5.39 -1.07
C LEU A 48 10.28 -4.44 -0.13
N ALA A 49 9.65 -4.05 0.98
CA ALA A 49 10.30 -3.27 2.03
C ALA A 49 11.46 -4.05 2.67
N THR A 50 11.27 -5.33 2.98
CA THR A 50 12.34 -6.22 3.48
C THR A 50 13.48 -6.37 2.47
N ALA A 51 13.16 -6.44 1.18
CA ALA A 51 14.12 -6.44 0.08
C ALA A 51 14.76 -5.06 -0.20
N LYS A 52 14.40 -4.02 0.57
CA LYS A 52 14.89 -2.63 0.45
C LYS A 52 14.60 -1.99 -0.92
N VAL A 53 13.50 -2.38 -1.56
CA VAL A 53 13.02 -1.71 -2.77
C VAL A 53 12.52 -0.31 -2.40
N VAL A 54 13.01 0.72 -3.10
CA VAL A 54 12.67 2.12 -2.81
C VAL A 54 11.17 2.35 -3.00
N GLY A 55 10.55 3.03 -2.03
CA GLY A 55 9.13 3.41 -2.08
C GLY A 55 8.18 2.46 -1.37
N HIS A 56 8.66 1.33 -0.85
CA HIS A 56 7.85 0.35 -0.12
C HIS A 56 8.07 0.43 1.39
N THR A 57 7.04 0.09 2.17
CA THR A 57 7.09 0.05 3.64
C THR A 57 6.46 -1.24 4.15
N TYR A 58 6.97 -1.77 5.26
CA TYR A 58 6.36 -2.93 5.90
C TYR A 58 4.91 -2.64 6.30
N ALA A 59 3.99 -3.48 5.81
CA ALA A 59 2.56 -3.31 6.00
C ALA A 59 1.93 -4.62 6.49
N GLN A 60 1.40 -4.59 7.72
CA GLN A 60 0.58 -5.68 8.23
C GLN A 60 -0.45 -5.14 9.20
N ASP A 61 -1.72 -5.18 8.78
CA ASP A 61 -2.86 -4.80 9.62
C ASP A 61 -3.01 -5.78 10.78
N MET A 62 -2.54 -5.37 11.97
CA MET A 62 -2.59 -6.18 13.19
C MET A 62 -4.02 -6.50 13.63
N THR A 63 -4.98 -5.65 13.30
CA THR A 63 -6.39 -5.87 13.65
C THR A 63 -6.99 -7.02 12.85
N LEU A 64 -6.60 -7.16 11.57
CA LEU A 64 -7.00 -8.29 10.74
C LEU A 64 -6.12 -9.51 10.96
N LYS A 65 -4.84 -9.32 11.29
CA LYS A 65 -3.91 -10.41 11.62
C LYS A 65 -4.46 -11.33 12.71
N GLU A 66 -5.00 -10.73 13.77
CA GLU A 66 -5.53 -11.49 14.91
C GLU A 66 -6.96 -12.03 14.68
N ARG A 67 -7.66 -11.58 13.63
CA ARG A 67 -9.11 -11.82 13.49
C ARG A 67 -9.53 -12.47 12.18
N SER A 68 -8.65 -12.58 11.20
CA SER A 68 -8.99 -13.07 9.87
C SER A 68 -7.93 -14.01 9.31
N ILE A 69 -8.27 -15.30 9.29
CA ILE A 69 -7.47 -16.33 8.61
C ILE A 69 -7.31 -15.96 7.13
N ARG A 70 -8.37 -15.44 6.48
CA ARG A 70 -8.34 -15.06 5.07
C ARG A 70 -7.39 -13.90 4.80
N PHE A 71 -7.25 -12.96 5.75
CA PHE A 71 -6.25 -11.91 5.67
C PHE A 71 -4.83 -12.50 5.74
N ASN A 72 -4.58 -13.34 6.74
CA ASN A 72 -3.26 -13.95 6.96
C ASN A 72 -2.81 -14.78 5.76
N GLN A 73 -3.69 -15.60 5.19
CA GLN A 73 -3.41 -16.37 3.99
C GLN A 73 -3.06 -15.49 2.79
N GLY A 74 -3.78 -14.37 2.62
CA GLY A 74 -3.44 -13.38 1.61
C GLY A 74 -2.06 -12.81 1.86
N TRP A 75 -1.81 -12.32 3.07
CA TRP A 75 -0.54 -11.70 3.47
C TRP A 75 0.65 -12.63 3.26
N GLU A 76 0.57 -13.88 3.71
CA GLU A 76 1.63 -14.88 3.51
C GLU A 76 1.90 -15.11 2.02
N GLN A 77 0.86 -15.34 1.22
CA GLN A 77 1.03 -15.57 -0.21
C GLN A 77 1.61 -14.34 -0.93
N GLY A 78 1.16 -13.14 -0.58
CA GLY A 78 1.70 -11.89 -1.12
C GLY A 78 3.16 -11.67 -0.78
N TYR A 79 3.54 -11.96 0.47
CA TYR A 79 4.93 -11.88 0.92
C TYR A 79 5.82 -12.82 0.12
N SER A 80 5.46 -14.11 0.05
CA SER A 80 6.21 -15.10 -0.74
C SER A 80 6.24 -14.76 -2.24
N ALA A 81 5.18 -14.17 -2.79
CA ALA A 81 5.16 -13.80 -4.20
C ALA A 81 6.22 -12.74 -4.54
N CYS A 82 6.44 -11.77 -3.65
CA CYS A 82 7.26 -10.59 -3.90
C CYS A 82 8.64 -10.60 -3.23
N GLU A 83 9.01 -11.67 -2.51
CA GLU A 83 10.29 -11.79 -1.77
C GLU A 83 11.55 -11.64 -2.64
N VAL A 84 11.42 -11.85 -3.96
CA VAL A 84 12.50 -11.63 -4.94
C VAL A 84 12.68 -10.17 -5.34
N GLY A 85 12.06 -9.23 -4.62
CA GLY A 85 12.16 -7.79 -4.86
C GLY A 85 11.37 -7.32 -6.09
N LYS A 86 10.37 -8.10 -6.53
CA LYS A 86 9.52 -7.77 -7.67
C LYS A 86 8.05 -8.02 -7.33
N GLU A 87 7.24 -7.02 -7.64
CA GLU A 87 5.79 -7.11 -7.60
C GLU A 87 5.27 -8.24 -8.50
N LYS A 88 4.31 -9.02 -7.99
CA LYS A 88 3.62 -10.04 -8.77
C LYS A 88 2.10 -9.85 -8.69
N LEU A 89 1.45 -10.04 -9.83
CA LEU A 89 0.01 -10.06 -9.96
C LEU A 89 -0.53 -11.39 -9.40
N LEU A 90 -1.45 -11.33 -8.43
CA LEU A 90 -2.09 -12.52 -7.84
C LEU A 90 -2.68 -13.46 -8.90
N TYR A 91 -3.41 -12.92 -9.88
CA TYR A 91 -4.03 -13.73 -10.93
C TYR A 91 -3.03 -14.25 -11.98
N ASN A 92 -1.77 -13.80 -11.95
CA ASN A 92 -0.69 -14.39 -12.74
C ASN A 92 0.05 -15.50 -11.98
N LEU A 93 -0.29 -15.76 -10.71
CA LEU A 93 0.24 -16.90 -9.95
C LEU A 93 -0.44 -18.23 -10.32
N THR A 94 -1.54 -18.22 -11.09
CA THR A 94 -2.30 -19.42 -11.51
C THR A 94 -1.92 -19.98 -12.87
N LYS A 95 -0.80 -19.54 -13.48
CA LYS A 95 -0.20 -20.25 -14.62
C LYS A 95 1.03 -21.04 -14.18
N ILE A 96 0.79 -22.21 -13.60
CA ILE A 96 1.69 -23.34 -13.71
C ILE A 96 0.80 -24.50 -14.15
N ASP A 97 0.88 -24.84 -15.44
CA ASP A 97 0.39 -26.12 -15.97
C ASP A 97 1.27 -27.26 -15.45
#